data_AF-A0A954YW42-F1
#
_entry.id   AF-A0A954YW42-F1
#
_cell.length_a   1.000
_cell.length_b   1.000
_cell.length_c   1.000
_cell.angle_alpha   90.00
_cell.angle_beta   90.00
_cell.angle_gamma   90.00
#
_symmetry.space_group_name_H-M   'P 1'
#
loop_
_entity.id
_entity.type
_entity.pdbx_description
1 polymer ?
#
loop_
_entity_poly.entity_id
_entity_poly.type
_entity_poly.pdbx_seq_one_letter_code
_entity_poly.pdbx_strand_id
1 'polypeptide(L)'
;MNWITRSALVVTILASPLLAGEGLFVSSSFDDACAKAKADGKLVFIDFYTTWCGPCKIMDKTTFTDETVIKWLGENTIPLKIDAEKEVALAAKYRIDSYPSLLFVKPDGQVAGLLSGVHEPEEFLAEANAVKSGKSPMERAKEKLKAKGENDPMARMDYAESLVRMGKYEEALSEYLWCYDHGSENMIGFIGVKNSFLLSNIARLGKRHPPALDELRKRRDVAYDRVINEAPKKASLWSMLGGGNTDFPAMDVAALNEYLGEEDKTLELYDKLRQEHPDWPAVDMLRRSVFDLLMKKKRYAEIVESTDIEKEIRDRLKRKEEMRMFMPKEQLEEFEAMDRRMIVEEIAKYYEVLMGVEDLTGAARLADQALEIDDSEETYNLLAWHGYLSGKPIPANVTQAQKAFEMSNESSAAILDTLVRVLDALDKTKEACELLSAKEAKFESESDRALIKSCQQDFGC
;
A
#
# COMPACT_ATOMS: atom_id res chain seq x y z
N MET A 1 -69.23 -36.16 36.69
CA MET A 1 -69.14 -35.47 35.38
C MET A 1 -68.45 -34.15 35.63
N ASN A 2 -67.23 -34.00 35.11
CA ASN A 2 -66.31 -32.86 35.22
C ASN A 2 -67.04 -31.50 34.96
N TRP A 3 -66.63 -30.32 35.42
CA TRP A 3 -65.37 -29.63 35.13
C TRP A 3 -65.12 -28.44 36.08
N ILE A 4 -63.83 -28.19 36.30
CA ILE A 4 -63.17 -27.11 37.03
C ILE A 4 -63.20 -25.82 36.18
N THR A 5 -63.43 -24.64 36.78
CA THR A 5 -63.05 -23.35 36.17
C THR A 5 -61.95 -22.67 36.98
N ARG A 6 -60.92 -22.27 36.22
CA ARG A 6 -59.56 -21.91 36.61
C ARG A 6 -59.42 -20.44 36.97
N SER A 7 -58.57 -20.16 37.95
CA SER A 7 -57.97 -18.86 38.24
C SER A 7 -57.17 -18.31 37.04
N ALA A 8 -57.35 -17.03 36.73
CA ALA A 8 -56.55 -16.32 35.74
C ALA A 8 -55.21 -15.91 36.33
N LEU A 9 -54.12 -16.43 35.77
CA LEU A 9 -52.74 -15.99 36.03
C LEU A 9 -52.43 -14.86 35.04
N VAL A 10 -52.24 -13.64 35.55
CA VAL A 10 -51.75 -12.50 34.74
C VAL A 10 -50.23 -12.63 34.65
N VAL A 11 -49.74 -13.06 33.48
CA VAL A 11 -48.31 -13.06 33.15
C VAL A 11 -47.97 -11.70 32.56
N THR A 12 -47.28 -10.87 33.34
CA THR A 12 -46.71 -9.61 32.85
C THR A 12 -45.45 -9.95 32.05
N ILE A 13 -45.58 -9.97 30.73
CA ILE A 13 -44.43 -10.09 29.81
C ILE A 13 -43.67 -8.75 29.86
N LEU A 14 -42.52 -8.73 30.52
CA LEU A 14 -41.52 -7.68 30.33
C LEU A 14 -40.94 -7.86 28.93
N ALA A 15 -41.47 -7.11 27.96
CA ALA A 15 -40.88 -7.00 26.65
C ALA A 15 -39.54 -6.26 26.80
N SER A 16 -38.42 -6.99 26.67
CA SER A 16 -37.13 -6.36 26.41
C SER A 16 -37.25 -5.53 25.13
N PRO A 17 -36.76 -4.28 25.09
CA PRO A 17 -36.72 -3.53 23.85
C PRO A 17 -35.73 -4.24 22.94
N LEU A 18 -36.28 -4.93 21.94
CA LEU A 18 -35.55 -5.37 20.77
C LEU A 18 -35.04 -4.09 20.10
N LEU A 19 -33.72 -3.85 20.18
CA LEU A 19 -33.04 -2.82 19.41
C LEU A 19 -33.12 -3.22 17.93
N ALA A 20 -34.27 -2.98 17.32
CA ALA A 20 -34.49 -3.05 15.90
C ALA A 20 -34.40 -1.63 15.35
N GLY A 21 -33.29 -1.29 14.68
CA GLY A 21 -33.28 -0.14 13.76
C GLY A 21 -32.01 0.71 13.67
N GLU A 22 -31.05 0.62 14.59
CA GLU A 22 -29.78 1.35 14.45
C GLU A 22 -28.71 0.39 13.93
N GLY A 23 -28.03 0.77 12.84
CA GLY A 23 -26.90 0.01 12.32
C GLY A 23 -25.84 -0.21 13.39
N LEU A 24 -24.97 -1.23 13.22
CA LEU A 24 -23.97 -1.62 14.21
C LEU A 24 -23.19 -0.42 14.76
N PHE A 25 -22.80 0.52 13.90
CA PHE A 25 -22.02 1.69 14.25
C PHE A 25 -22.89 2.91 14.53
N VAL A 26 -22.61 3.61 15.63
CA VAL A 26 -23.33 4.83 16.00
C VAL A 26 -22.74 6.06 15.32
N SER A 27 -23.60 6.99 14.92
CA SER A 27 -23.17 8.30 14.42
C SER A 27 -22.99 9.26 15.59
N SER A 28 -21.79 9.28 16.17
CA SER A 28 -21.42 10.21 17.25
C SER A 28 -19.95 10.61 17.16
N SER A 29 -19.60 11.74 17.79
CA SER A 29 -18.18 12.10 17.96
C SER A 29 -17.46 11.11 18.90
N PHE A 30 -16.13 11.07 18.82
CA PHE A 30 -15.32 10.26 19.74
C PHE A 30 -15.53 10.66 21.21
N ASP A 31 -15.62 11.96 21.50
CA ASP A 31 -15.80 12.46 22.86
C ASP A 31 -17.19 12.11 23.42
N ASP A 32 -18.24 12.20 22.60
CA ASP A 32 -19.60 11.78 22.98
C ASP A 32 -19.66 10.27 23.22
N ALA A 33 -18.98 9.48 22.39
CA ALA A 33 -18.87 8.03 22.56
C ALA A 33 -18.16 7.68 23.87
N CYS A 34 -17.08 8.39 24.23
CA CYS A 34 -16.41 8.23 25.52
C CYS A 34 -17.33 8.59 26.70
N ALA A 35 -18.08 9.71 26.60
CA ALA A 35 -19.03 10.10 27.64
C ALA A 35 -20.13 9.05 27.83
N LYS A 36 -20.69 8.53 26.73
CA LYS A 36 -21.69 7.46 26.75
C LYS A 36 -21.13 6.15 27.28
N ALA A 37 -19.93 5.76 26.85
CA ALA A 37 -19.24 4.58 27.33
C ALA A 37 -19.02 4.63 28.85
N LYS A 38 -18.70 5.82 29.39
CA LYS A 38 -18.58 6.04 30.84
C LYS A 38 -19.91 5.82 31.56
N ALA A 39 -21.01 6.34 31.01
CA ALA A 39 -22.35 6.21 31.59
C ALA A 39 -22.85 4.77 31.55
N ASP A 40 -22.60 4.06 30.44
CA ASP A 40 -23.11 2.72 30.18
C ASP A 40 -22.17 1.62 30.73
N GLY A 41 -21.00 1.98 31.27
CA GLY A 41 -20.00 1.03 31.79
C GLY A 41 -19.35 0.18 30.68
N LYS A 42 -19.21 0.74 29.48
CA LYS A 42 -18.73 0.07 28.26
C LYS A 42 -17.36 0.59 27.83
N LEU A 43 -16.75 -0.10 26.87
CA LEU A 43 -15.61 0.44 26.10
C LEU A 43 -16.12 1.27 24.92
N VAL A 44 -15.25 2.06 24.30
CA VAL A 44 -15.45 2.57 22.93
C VAL A 44 -14.74 1.60 21.99
N PHE A 45 -15.44 1.15 20.95
CA PHE A 45 -14.85 0.40 19.85
C PHE A 45 -14.75 1.31 18.63
N ILE A 46 -13.64 1.30 17.92
CA ILE A 46 -13.44 2.09 16.71
C ILE A 46 -12.88 1.18 15.62
N ASP A 47 -13.62 1.05 14.52
CA ASP A 47 -13.10 0.55 13.25
C ASP A 47 -12.50 1.72 12.46
N PHE A 48 -11.17 1.81 12.42
CA PHE A 48 -10.47 2.75 11.54
C PHE A 48 -10.30 2.15 10.15
N TYR A 49 -10.89 2.83 9.16
CA TYR A 49 -10.90 2.40 7.77
C TYR A 49 -10.54 3.55 6.81
N THR A 50 -10.41 3.24 5.52
CA THR A 50 -10.40 4.20 4.41
C THR A 50 -11.35 3.71 3.31
N THR A 51 -11.82 4.63 2.46
CA THR A 51 -12.80 4.30 1.38
C THR A 51 -12.27 3.25 0.39
N TRP A 52 -10.97 3.29 0.11
CA TRP A 52 -10.27 2.38 -0.80
C TRP A 52 -9.78 1.09 -0.12
N CYS A 53 -9.95 0.93 1.19
CA CYS A 53 -9.47 -0.24 1.92
C CYS A 53 -10.28 -1.51 1.60
N GLY A 54 -9.78 -2.32 0.67
CA GLY A 54 -10.35 -3.62 0.33
C GLY A 54 -10.54 -4.55 1.55
N PRO A 55 -9.52 -4.78 2.38
CA PRO A 55 -9.64 -5.60 3.60
C PRO A 55 -10.70 -5.12 4.59
N CYS A 56 -10.91 -3.80 4.73
CA CYS A 56 -11.96 -3.24 5.59
C CYS A 56 -13.34 -3.62 5.06
N LYS A 57 -13.56 -3.54 3.74
CA LYS A 57 -14.81 -3.96 3.08
C LYS A 57 -15.07 -5.46 3.22
N ILE A 58 -14.04 -6.30 3.41
CA ILE A 58 -14.22 -7.73 3.71
C ILE A 58 -14.86 -7.87 5.10
N MET A 59 -14.28 -7.24 6.12
CA MET A 59 -14.84 -7.29 7.48
C MET A 59 -16.25 -6.73 7.58
N ASP A 60 -16.57 -5.68 6.81
CA ASP A 60 -17.93 -5.16 6.70
C ASP A 60 -18.95 -6.19 6.21
N LYS A 61 -18.53 -7.11 5.33
CA LYS A 61 -19.39 -8.12 4.70
C LYS A 61 -19.36 -9.48 5.40
N THR A 62 -18.40 -9.69 6.32
CA THR A 62 -18.23 -10.95 7.05
C THR A 62 -18.41 -10.71 8.55
N THR A 63 -17.42 -10.11 9.20
CA THR A 63 -17.30 -9.94 10.65
C THR A 63 -18.39 -9.05 11.23
N PHE A 64 -18.62 -7.88 10.63
CA PHE A 64 -19.57 -6.90 11.16
C PHE A 64 -21.03 -7.15 10.76
N THR A 65 -21.27 -8.15 9.93
CA THR A 65 -22.62 -8.69 9.63
C THR A 65 -22.96 -9.92 10.47
N ASP A 66 -22.00 -10.51 11.18
CA ASP A 66 -22.24 -11.67 12.03
C ASP A 66 -23.07 -11.28 13.27
N GLU A 67 -24.16 -11.99 13.51
CA GLU A 67 -25.11 -11.67 14.59
C GLU A 67 -24.45 -11.75 15.98
N THR A 68 -23.49 -12.65 16.17
CA THR A 68 -22.80 -12.82 17.45
C THR A 68 -21.80 -11.69 17.71
N VAL A 69 -21.13 -11.21 16.65
CA VAL A 69 -20.27 -10.02 16.71
C VAL A 69 -21.09 -8.76 16.98
N ILE A 70 -22.18 -8.55 16.24
CA ILE A 70 -23.07 -7.39 16.40
C ILE A 70 -23.60 -7.32 17.83
N LYS A 71 -24.11 -8.45 18.34
CA LYS A 71 -24.60 -8.55 19.71
C LYS A 71 -23.52 -8.23 20.72
N TRP A 72 -22.33 -8.82 20.56
CA TRP A 72 -21.22 -8.60 21.48
C TRP A 72 -20.79 -7.13 21.50
N LEU A 73 -20.66 -6.48 20.33
CA LEU A 73 -20.30 -5.07 20.25
C LEU A 73 -21.36 -4.17 20.89
N GLY A 74 -22.65 -4.42 20.63
CA GLY A 74 -23.74 -3.67 21.22
C GLY A 74 -23.84 -3.81 22.74
N GLU A 75 -23.56 -5.00 23.28
CA GLU A 75 -23.60 -5.25 24.73
C GLU A 75 -22.39 -4.65 25.47
N ASN A 76 -21.22 -4.61 24.82
CA ASN A 76 -19.94 -4.36 25.51
C ASN A 76 -19.27 -3.03 25.14
N THR A 77 -19.69 -2.40 24.06
CA THR A 77 -19.01 -1.22 23.50
C THR A 77 -19.97 -0.13 23.05
N ILE A 78 -19.42 1.06 22.80
CA ILE A 78 -19.99 2.08 21.92
C ILE A 78 -19.22 2.00 20.59
N PRO A 79 -19.77 1.35 19.55
CA PRO A 79 -19.06 1.09 18.30
C PRO A 79 -19.10 2.30 17.34
N LEU A 80 -17.92 2.76 16.93
CA LEU A 80 -17.70 3.81 15.94
C LEU A 80 -17.02 3.23 14.70
N LYS A 81 -17.31 3.82 13.55
CA LYS A 81 -16.57 3.58 12.32
C LYS A 81 -16.03 4.90 11.80
N ILE A 82 -14.71 5.00 11.69
CA ILE A 82 -14.01 6.26 11.46
C ILE A 82 -13.13 6.16 10.23
N ASP A 83 -13.37 7.07 9.28
CA ASP A 83 -12.54 7.29 8.10
C ASP A 83 -11.27 8.02 8.54
N ALA A 84 -10.14 7.31 8.56
CA ALA A 84 -8.88 7.83 9.08
C ALA A 84 -8.29 8.98 8.22
N GLU A 85 -8.68 9.09 6.95
CA GLU A 85 -8.26 10.20 6.08
C GLU A 85 -9.04 11.48 6.38
N LYS A 86 -10.21 11.38 7.01
CA LYS A 86 -10.99 12.53 7.48
C LYS A 86 -10.67 12.89 8.92
N GLU A 87 -10.51 11.88 9.79
CA GLU A 87 -10.21 12.06 11.21
C GLU A 87 -8.70 11.90 11.51
N VAL A 88 -7.86 12.61 10.76
CA VAL A 88 -6.40 12.48 10.77
C VAL A 88 -5.80 12.68 12.16
N ALA A 89 -6.29 13.65 12.92
CA ALA A 89 -5.79 13.95 14.27
C ALA A 89 -6.04 12.80 15.25
N LEU A 90 -7.21 12.15 15.14
CA LEU A 90 -7.58 11.03 16.00
C LEU A 90 -6.79 9.76 15.62
N ALA A 91 -6.65 9.49 14.32
CA ALA A 91 -5.81 8.40 13.81
C ALA A 91 -4.35 8.57 14.27
N ALA A 92 -3.80 9.78 14.17
CA ALA A 92 -2.46 10.11 14.64
C ALA A 92 -2.30 9.95 16.16
N LYS A 93 -3.30 10.38 16.95
CA LYS A 93 -3.31 10.21 18.42
C LYS A 93 -3.13 8.76 18.84
N TYR A 94 -3.80 7.83 18.15
CA TYR A 94 -3.71 6.40 18.43
C TYR A 94 -2.66 5.66 17.58
N ARG A 95 -1.89 6.39 16.77
CA ARG A 95 -0.82 5.86 15.90
C ARG A 95 -1.33 4.77 14.95
N ILE A 96 -2.48 5.02 14.34
CA ILE A 96 -3.04 4.15 13.30
C ILE A 96 -2.21 4.32 12.04
N ASP A 97 -1.56 3.24 11.60
CA ASP A 97 -0.65 3.23 10.44
C ASP A 97 -0.94 2.08 9.46
N SER A 98 -2.03 1.34 9.69
CA SER A 98 -2.50 0.24 8.85
C SER A 98 -4.02 0.07 8.98
N TYR A 99 -4.65 -0.48 7.94
CA TYR A 99 -6.11 -0.65 7.87
C TYR A 99 -6.50 -2.08 7.47
N PRO A 100 -7.57 -2.65 8.04
CA PRO A 100 -8.36 -2.10 9.16
C PRO A 100 -7.55 -2.10 10.47
N SER A 101 -7.86 -1.14 11.33
CA SER A 101 -7.35 -1.07 12.71
C SER A 101 -8.51 -1.00 13.69
N LEU A 102 -8.65 -2.04 14.52
CA LEU A 102 -9.79 -2.24 15.42
C LEU A 102 -9.39 -1.84 16.84
N LEU A 103 -9.72 -0.62 17.23
CA LEU A 103 -9.28 -0.01 18.48
C LEU A 103 -10.36 -0.13 19.56
N PHE A 104 -9.96 -0.63 20.73
CA PHE A 104 -10.76 -0.62 21.95
C PHE A 104 -10.19 0.40 22.92
N VAL A 105 -11.00 1.36 23.34
CA VAL A 105 -10.61 2.47 24.21
C VAL A 105 -11.48 2.48 25.46
N LYS A 106 -10.88 2.73 26.61
CA LYS A 106 -11.60 3.01 27.86
C LYS A 106 -12.27 4.40 27.79
N PRO A 107 -13.29 4.68 28.62
CA PRO A 107 -13.96 5.98 28.60
C PRO A 107 -13.06 7.20 28.91
N ASP A 108 -11.87 6.98 29.48
CA ASP A 108 -10.87 8.01 29.75
C ASP A 108 -9.87 8.22 28.60
N GLY A 109 -10.05 7.53 27.47
CA GLY A 109 -9.19 7.62 26.30
C GLY A 109 -7.98 6.68 26.32
N GLN A 110 -7.79 5.85 27.35
CA GLN A 110 -6.70 4.87 27.38
C GLN A 110 -7.01 3.68 26.47
N VAL A 111 -6.00 3.21 25.74
CA VAL A 111 -6.12 2.01 24.87
C VAL A 111 -6.26 0.75 25.73
N ALA A 112 -7.35 0.01 25.54
CA ALA A 112 -7.57 -1.32 26.10
C ALA A 112 -7.03 -2.42 25.16
N GLY A 113 -7.15 -2.23 23.86
CA GLY A 113 -6.67 -3.17 22.85
C GLY A 113 -6.65 -2.53 21.46
N LEU A 114 -5.76 -3.01 20.60
CA LEU A 114 -5.72 -2.66 19.19
C LEU A 114 -5.43 -3.94 18.42
N LEU A 115 -6.33 -4.31 17.52
CA LEU A 115 -6.19 -5.45 16.62
C LEU A 115 -5.95 -4.91 15.21
N SER A 116 -5.03 -5.51 14.47
CA SER A 116 -4.64 -5.06 13.13
C SER A 116 -5.05 -6.09 12.07
N GLY A 117 -5.62 -5.64 10.95
CA GLY A 117 -5.97 -6.51 9.83
C GLY A 117 -7.30 -7.25 9.98
N VAL A 118 -7.57 -8.14 9.03
CA VAL A 118 -8.85 -8.87 8.92
C VAL A 118 -8.95 -9.94 10.00
N HIS A 119 -10.08 -9.98 10.69
CA HIS A 119 -10.40 -11.02 11.67
C HIS A 119 -11.77 -11.60 11.33
N GLU A 120 -11.85 -12.90 11.08
CA GLU A 120 -13.13 -13.60 10.94
C GLU A 120 -13.94 -13.53 12.27
N PRO A 121 -15.29 -13.71 12.24
CA PRO A 121 -16.14 -13.54 13.41
C PRO A 121 -15.65 -14.21 14.69
N GLU A 122 -15.26 -15.49 14.60
CA GLU A 122 -14.80 -16.27 15.76
C GLU A 122 -13.49 -15.72 16.34
N GLU A 123 -12.53 -15.35 15.49
CA GLU A 123 -11.25 -14.79 15.91
C GLU A 123 -11.44 -13.40 16.52
N PHE A 124 -12.27 -12.56 15.91
CA PHE A 124 -12.62 -11.24 16.42
C PHE A 124 -13.22 -11.36 17.84
N LEU A 125 -14.18 -12.25 18.06
CA LEU A 125 -14.80 -12.45 19.37
C LEU A 125 -13.81 -12.95 20.41
N ALA A 126 -12.90 -13.84 20.05
CA ALA A 126 -11.87 -14.33 20.96
C ALA A 126 -10.96 -13.18 21.45
N GLU A 127 -10.46 -12.37 20.51
CA GLU A 127 -9.63 -11.19 20.81
C GLU A 127 -10.40 -10.13 21.59
N ALA A 128 -11.63 -9.81 21.18
CA ALA A 128 -12.46 -8.80 21.84
C ALA A 128 -12.80 -9.20 23.29
N ASN A 129 -13.09 -10.48 23.54
CA ASN A 129 -13.26 -11.00 24.91
C ASN A 129 -11.97 -10.92 25.73
N ALA A 130 -10.83 -11.23 25.13
CA ALA A 130 -9.54 -11.11 25.80
C ALA A 130 -9.24 -9.65 26.17
N VAL A 131 -9.49 -8.70 25.27
CA VAL A 131 -9.39 -7.25 25.57
C VAL A 131 -10.33 -6.86 26.70
N LYS A 132 -11.61 -7.26 26.64
CA LYS A 132 -12.61 -6.95 27.67
C LYS A 132 -12.22 -7.50 29.04
N SER A 133 -11.60 -8.69 29.09
CA SER A 133 -11.09 -9.31 30.31
C SER A 133 -9.87 -8.60 30.92
N GLY A 134 -9.33 -7.58 30.25
CA GLY A 134 -8.19 -6.80 30.72
C GLY A 134 -6.84 -7.44 30.38
N LYS A 135 -6.79 -8.50 29.57
CA LYS A 135 -5.52 -9.08 29.10
C LYS A 135 -4.75 -8.03 28.31
N SER A 136 -3.50 -7.81 28.69
CA SER A 136 -2.59 -6.93 27.97
C SER A 136 -2.34 -7.45 26.55
N PRO A 137 -1.97 -6.57 25.58
CA PRO A 137 -1.58 -7.01 24.24
C PRO A 137 -0.52 -8.12 24.25
N MET A 138 0.42 -8.04 25.21
CA MET A 138 1.48 -9.03 25.39
C MET A 138 0.94 -10.41 25.81
N GLU A 139 0.02 -10.45 26.77
CA GLU A 139 -0.59 -11.71 27.20
C GLU A 139 -1.38 -12.36 26.05
N ARG A 140 -2.14 -11.55 25.30
CA ARG A 140 -2.91 -12.05 24.15
C ARG A 140 -1.99 -12.61 23.06
N ALA A 141 -0.96 -11.85 22.66
CA ALA A 141 -0.02 -12.30 21.65
C ALA A 141 0.74 -13.57 22.07
N LYS A 142 1.11 -13.68 23.35
CA LYS A 142 1.76 -14.88 23.89
C LYS A 142 0.84 -16.11 23.90
N GLU A 143 -0.43 -15.93 24.26
CA GLU A 143 -1.43 -16.99 24.20
C GLU A 143 -1.70 -17.42 22.76
N LYS A 144 -1.81 -16.46 21.82
CA LYS A 144 -1.99 -16.71 20.39
C LYS A 144 -0.81 -17.51 19.82
N LEU A 145 0.43 -17.10 20.12
CA LEU A 145 1.64 -17.84 19.74
C LEU A 145 1.65 -19.26 20.31
N LYS A 146 1.28 -19.43 21.58
CA LYS A 146 1.18 -20.77 22.17
C LYS A 146 0.12 -21.64 21.49
N ALA A 147 -1.03 -21.05 21.14
CA ALA A 147 -2.15 -21.77 20.53
C ALA A 147 -1.88 -22.16 19.07
N LYS A 148 -1.26 -21.28 18.28
CA LYS A 148 -0.89 -21.52 16.88
C LYS A 148 0.37 -22.39 16.76
N GLY A 149 1.25 -22.32 17.76
CA GLY A 149 2.50 -23.07 17.83
C GLY A 149 3.71 -22.13 17.77
N GLU A 150 4.78 -22.47 18.49
CA GLU A 150 5.98 -21.62 18.62
C GLU A 150 6.72 -21.38 17.30
N ASN A 151 6.37 -22.06 16.21
CA ASN A 151 6.96 -21.85 14.89
C ASN A 151 6.00 -21.18 13.89
N ASP A 152 4.83 -20.69 14.34
CA ASP A 152 3.95 -19.89 13.48
C ASP A 152 4.54 -18.48 13.29
N PRO A 153 4.97 -18.12 12.07
CA PRO A 153 5.67 -16.85 11.85
C PRO A 153 4.75 -15.64 11.96
N MET A 154 3.45 -15.79 11.67
CA MET A 154 2.49 -14.70 11.84
C MET A 154 2.25 -14.41 13.33
N ALA A 155 2.06 -15.46 14.13
CA ALA A 155 1.87 -15.30 15.57
C ALA A 155 3.14 -14.75 16.27
N ARG A 156 4.33 -15.09 15.77
CA ARG A 156 5.58 -14.48 16.25
C ARG A 156 5.71 -13.02 15.84
N MET A 157 5.32 -12.64 14.63
CA MET A 157 5.27 -11.22 14.24
C MET A 157 4.33 -10.42 15.14
N ASP A 158 3.13 -10.94 15.45
CA ASP A 158 2.18 -10.30 16.38
C ASP A 158 2.78 -10.13 17.79
N TYR A 159 3.51 -11.14 18.26
CA TYR A 159 4.23 -11.11 19.53
C TYR A 159 5.37 -10.09 19.53
N ALA A 160 6.16 -10.03 18.45
CA ALA A 160 7.21 -9.04 18.24
C ALA A 160 6.66 -7.61 18.25
N GLU A 161 5.55 -7.35 17.56
CA GLU A 161 4.89 -6.04 17.57
C GLU A 161 4.45 -5.64 18.99
N SER A 162 3.94 -6.59 19.77
CA SER A 162 3.58 -6.35 21.17
C SER A 162 4.82 -6.02 22.02
N LEU A 163 5.97 -6.65 21.76
CA LEU A 163 7.25 -6.34 22.41
C LEU A 163 7.73 -4.92 22.05
N VAL A 164 7.62 -4.51 20.78
CA VAL A 164 7.93 -3.14 20.32
C VAL A 164 7.07 -2.11 21.06
N ARG A 165 5.77 -2.35 21.21
CA ARG A 165 4.86 -1.44 21.93
C ARG A 165 5.24 -1.28 23.41
N MET A 166 5.84 -2.30 24.00
CA MET A 166 6.34 -2.28 25.39
C MET A 166 7.76 -1.71 25.52
N GLY A 167 8.42 -1.30 24.44
CA GLY A 167 9.80 -0.84 24.47
C GLY A 167 10.85 -1.96 24.59
N LYS A 168 10.44 -3.22 24.43
CA LYS A 168 11.31 -4.41 24.49
C LYS A 168 11.92 -4.69 23.11
N TYR A 169 12.76 -3.78 22.66
CA TYR A 169 13.21 -3.75 21.26
C TYR A 169 14.15 -4.90 20.90
N GLU A 170 14.99 -5.34 21.83
CA GLU A 170 15.92 -6.44 21.57
C GLU A 170 15.19 -7.77 21.43
N GLU A 171 14.23 -8.05 22.32
CA GLU A 171 13.40 -9.25 22.21
C GLU A 171 12.52 -9.20 20.96
N ALA A 172 11.95 -8.03 20.63
CA ALA A 172 11.18 -7.87 19.40
C ALA A 172 12.03 -8.14 18.15
N LEU A 173 13.27 -7.62 18.13
CA LEU A 173 14.20 -7.86 17.03
C LEU A 173 14.48 -9.36 16.89
N SER A 174 14.76 -10.06 18.00
CA SER A 174 15.00 -11.50 17.97
C SER A 174 13.84 -12.28 17.33
N GLU A 175 12.59 -11.90 17.65
CA GLU A 175 11.40 -12.56 17.07
C GLU A 175 11.25 -12.24 15.58
N TYR A 176 11.45 -10.98 15.17
CA TYR A 176 11.40 -10.61 13.75
C TYR A 176 12.50 -11.29 12.92
N LEU A 177 13.72 -11.38 13.45
CA LEU A 177 14.82 -12.06 12.76
C LEU A 177 14.56 -13.56 12.63
N TRP A 178 13.99 -14.19 13.67
CA TRP A 178 13.53 -15.57 13.55
C TRP A 178 12.49 -15.72 12.42
N CYS A 179 11.53 -14.80 12.33
CA CYS A 179 10.54 -14.82 11.25
C CYS A 179 11.20 -14.66 9.87
N TYR A 180 12.22 -13.82 9.78
CA TYR A 180 12.93 -13.58 8.52
C TYR A 180 13.67 -14.83 8.06
N ASP A 181 14.36 -15.50 8.98
CA ASP A 181 15.23 -16.64 8.70
C ASP A 181 14.42 -17.93 8.51
N HIS A 182 13.33 -18.13 9.27
CA HIS A 182 12.60 -19.41 9.35
C HIS A 182 11.14 -19.34 8.91
N GLY A 183 10.57 -18.15 8.70
CA GLY A 183 9.14 -18.03 8.45
C GLY A 183 8.68 -18.73 7.17
N SER A 184 9.48 -18.65 6.11
CA SER A 184 9.18 -19.33 4.83
C SER A 184 9.36 -20.85 4.89
N GLU A 185 10.11 -21.37 5.86
CA GLU A 185 10.25 -22.82 6.12
C GLU A 185 8.99 -23.39 6.80
N ASN A 186 8.29 -22.55 7.57
CA ASN A 186 7.12 -22.93 8.35
C ASN A 186 5.79 -22.56 7.66
N MET A 187 5.83 -21.61 6.72
CA MET A 187 4.66 -21.17 5.96
C MET A 187 5.09 -20.67 4.57
N ILE A 188 4.78 -21.44 3.52
CA ILE A 188 5.21 -21.13 2.13
C ILE A 188 4.74 -19.72 1.69
N GLY A 189 3.51 -19.33 2.05
CA GLY A 189 2.96 -18.00 1.73
C GLY A 189 3.68 -16.84 2.43
N PHE A 190 4.54 -17.13 3.41
CA PHE A 190 5.24 -16.12 4.19
C PHE A 190 6.34 -15.39 3.41
N ILE A 191 6.76 -15.89 2.25
CA ILE A 191 7.78 -15.21 1.41
C ILE A 191 7.34 -13.79 1.05
N GLY A 192 6.06 -13.60 0.70
CA GLY A 192 5.51 -12.28 0.40
C GLY A 192 5.53 -11.37 1.63
N VAL A 193 5.16 -11.91 2.80
CA VAL A 193 5.16 -11.19 4.09
C VAL A 193 6.58 -10.81 4.51
N LYS A 194 7.53 -11.75 4.37
CA LYS A 194 8.96 -11.55 4.62
C LYS A 194 9.49 -10.34 3.86
N ASN A 195 9.26 -10.29 2.55
CA ASN A 195 9.81 -9.24 1.68
C ASN A 195 9.00 -7.93 1.69
N SER A 196 7.96 -7.82 2.50
CA SER A 196 7.12 -6.62 2.63
C SER A 196 6.93 -6.22 4.10
N PHE A 197 5.85 -6.69 4.72
CA PHE A 197 5.43 -6.32 6.08
C PHE A 197 6.51 -6.57 7.13
N LEU A 198 7.19 -7.72 7.08
CA LEU A 198 8.24 -8.04 8.05
C LEU A 198 9.43 -7.09 7.94
N LEU A 199 9.96 -6.88 6.73
CA LEU A 199 11.06 -5.93 6.52
C LEU A 199 10.67 -4.50 6.90
N SER A 200 9.44 -4.07 6.59
CA SER A 200 8.90 -2.77 7.04
C SER A 200 8.89 -2.65 8.56
N ASN A 201 8.47 -3.70 9.26
CA ASN A 201 8.47 -3.75 10.72
C ASN A 201 9.89 -3.67 11.30
N ILE A 202 10.86 -4.41 10.75
CA ILE A 202 12.26 -4.38 11.20
C ILE A 202 12.88 -3.01 10.91
N ALA A 203 12.65 -2.43 9.72
CA ALA A 203 13.16 -1.11 9.37
C ALA A 203 12.57 -0.01 10.27
N ARG A 204 11.27 -0.08 10.58
CA ARG A 204 10.60 0.83 11.53
C ARG A 204 11.13 0.67 12.95
N LEU A 205 11.43 -0.57 13.37
CA LEU A 205 12.12 -0.83 14.64
C LEU A 205 13.52 -0.18 14.63
N GLY A 206 14.26 -0.27 13.52
CA GLY A 206 15.55 0.35 13.28
C GLY A 206 15.63 1.85 13.60
N LYS A 207 14.54 2.60 13.40
CA LYS A 207 14.45 4.03 13.75
C LYS A 207 14.54 4.29 15.26
N ARG A 208 14.20 3.30 16.09
CA ARG A 208 14.21 3.36 17.57
C ARG A 208 15.27 2.45 18.19
N HIS A 209 15.67 1.41 17.48
CA HIS A 209 16.66 0.40 17.86
C HIS A 209 17.59 0.14 16.67
N PRO A 210 18.62 0.98 16.47
CA PRO A 210 19.53 0.91 15.32
C PRO A 210 20.13 -0.47 14.99
N PRO A 211 20.44 -1.35 15.98
CA PRO A 211 20.94 -2.71 15.69
C PRO A 211 20.04 -3.52 14.74
N ALA A 212 18.74 -3.22 14.67
CA ALA A 212 17.85 -3.88 13.73
C ALA A 212 18.28 -3.67 12.26
N LEU A 213 18.77 -2.47 11.90
CA LEU A 213 19.25 -2.19 10.55
C LEU A 213 20.58 -2.91 10.27
N ASP A 214 21.45 -3.02 11.26
CA ASP A 214 22.72 -3.77 11.14
C ASP A 214 22.45 -5.25 10.87
N GLU A 215 21.44 -5.84 11.50
CA GLU A 215 21.03 -7.23 11.27
C GLU A 215 20.43 -7.46 9.87
N LEU A 216 19.72 -6.47 9.31
CA LEU A 216 19.28 -6.51 7.92
C LEU A 216 20.49 -6.45 6.96
N ARG A 217 21.49 -5.59 7.24
CA ARG A 217 22.72 -5.50 6.43
C ARG A 217 23.47 -6.83 6.39
N LYS A 218 23.63 -7.49 7.54
CA LYS A 218 24.27 -8.82 7.61
C LYS A 218 23.55 -9.85 6.73
N ARG A 219 22.22 -9.90 6.79
CA ARG A 219 21.40 -10.82 5.98
C ARG A 219 21.47 -10.48 4.50
N ARG A 220 21.54 -9.20 4.14
CA ARG A 220 21.77 -8.76 2.76
C ARG A 220 23.11 -9.27 2.26
N ASP A 221 24.17 -9.08 3.04
CA ASP A 221 25.53 -9.48 2.62
C ASP A 221 25.60 -11.01 2.40
N VAL A 222 24.98 -11.79 3.29
CA VAL A 222 24.83 -13.24 3.09
C VAL A 222 24.02 -13.57 1.83
N ALA A 223 22.88 -12.91 1.60
CA ALA A 223 22.08 -13.14 0.39
C ALA A 223 22.87 -12.77 -0.89
N TYR A 224 23.61 -11.66 -0.87
CA TYR A 224 24.47 -11.21 -1.96
C TYR A 224 25.55 -12.24 -2.27
N ASP A 225 26.26 -12.74 -1.24
CA ASP A 225 27.27 -13.78 -1.41
C ASP A 225 26.70 -15.05 -2.04
N ARG A 226 25.47 -15.43 -1.69
CA ARG A 226 24.78 -16.58 -2.30
C ARG A 226 24.44 -16.34 -3.77
N VAL A 227 23.96 -15.13 -4.11
CA VAL A 227 23.71 -14.74 -5.50
C VAL A 227 24.98 -14.86 -6.34
N ILE A 228 26.11 -14.32 -5.87
CA ILE A 228 27.35 -14.28 -6.64
C ILE A 228 28.06 -15.64 -6.69
N ASN A 229 28.10 -16.39 -5.58
CA ASN A 229 28.99 -17.55 -5.46
C ASN A 229 28.30 -18.92 -5.68
N GLU A 230 27.00 -19.03 -5.39
CA GLU A 230 26.29 -20.30 -5.38
C GLU A 230 25.37 -20.50 -6.58
N ALA A 231 24.65 -19.45 -6.95
CA ALA A 231 23.55 -19.55 -7.89
C ALA A 231 23.95 -19.81 -9.37
N PRO A 232 25.11 -19.34 -9.87
CA PRO A 232 25.59 -19.70 -11.22
C PRO A 232 25.95 -21.19 -11.39
N LYS A 233 26.10 -21.95 -10.29
CA LYS A 233 26.58 -23.35 -10.33
C LYS A 233 25.48 -24.41 -10.26
N LYS A 234 24.25 -24.05 -9.87
CA LYS A 234 23.12 -24.99 -9.66
C LYS A 234 22.06 -24.98 -10.78
N ALA A 235 22.25 -24.15 -11.81
CA ALA A 235 21.26 -23.92 -12.87
C ALA A 235 21.06 -25.09 -13.87
N SER A 236 21.69 -26.25 -13.69
CA SER A 236 21.81 -27.23 -14.79
C SER A 236 20.76 -28.35 -14.84
N LEU A 237 19.82 -28.49 -13.91
CA LEU A 237 18.74 -29.50 -14.08
C LEU A 237 17.55 -29.32 -13.12
N TRP A 238 17.80 -28.84 -11.91
CA TRP A 238 16.80 -28.78 -10.82
C TRP A 238 15.83 -27.60 -10.97
N SER A 239 16.30 -26.42 -11.43
CA SER A 239 15.44 -25.27 -11.77
C SER A 239 14.46 -25.55 -12.92
N MET A 240 14.76 -26.50 -13.82
CA MET A 240 13.89 -26.87 -14.93
C MET A 240 12.72 -27.77 -14.51
N LEU A 241 12.81 -28.47 -13.37
CA LEU A 241 11.79 -29.44 -12.93
C LEU A 241 10.83 -28.90 -11.87
N GLY A 242 10.88 -27.58 -11.58
CA GLY A 242 9.92 -26.94 -10.67
C GLY A 242 9.91 -27.49 -9.24
N GLY A 243 10.96 -28.22 -8.83
CA GLY A 243 11.05 -28.87 -7.53
C GLY A 243 12.01 -28.12 -6.62
N GLY A 244 11.50 -27.55 -5.52
CA GLY A 244 12.23 -27.31 -4.26
C GLY A 244 13.47 -26.41 -4.30
N ASN A 245 13.29 -25.10 -4.23
CA ASN A 245 13.43 -24.32 -2.98
C ASN A 245 12.91 -22.90 -3.21
N THR A 246 12.17 -22.38 -2.25
CA THR A 246 11.51 -21.06 -2.16
C THR A 246 12.48 -19.88 -2.01
N ASP A 247 13.72 -20.05 -2.45
CA ASP A 247 14.86 -19.21 -2.08
C ASP A 247 15.36 -18.44 -3.29
N PHE A 248 14.92 -17.18 -3.39
CA PHE A 248 15.34 -16.24 -4.41
C PHE A 248 16.29 -15.22 -3.79
N PRO A 249 17.59 -15.55 -3.60
CA PRO A 249 18.50 -14.69 -2.86
C PRO A 249 18.67 -13.31 -3.54
N ALA A 250 18.44 -13.22 -4.85
CA ALA A 250 18.41 -11.94 -5.55
C ALA A 250 17.19 -11.07 -5.18
N MET A 251 16.00 -11.67 -4.98
CA MET A 251 14.83 -10.96 -4.46
C MET A 251 15.10 -10.45 -3.04
N ASP A 252 15.70 -11.29 -2.20
CA ASP A 252 16.05 -10.92 -0.83
C ASP A 252 17.02 -9.71 -0.82
N VAL A 253 18.06 -9.71 -1.67
CA VAL A 253 18.96 -8.55 -1.79
C VAL A 253 18.21 -7.28 -2.19
N ALA A 254 17.36 -7.37 -3.22
CA ALA A 254 16.60 -6.23 -3.71
C ALA A 254 15.67 -5.65 -2.63
N ALA A 255 14.88 -6.50 -1.97
CA ALA A 255 13.97 -6.09 -0.90
C ALA A 255 14.73 -5.52 0.31
N LEU A 256 15.82 -6.15 0.74
CA LEU A 256 16.63 -5.65 1.85
C LEU A 256 17.22 -4.28 1.54
N ASN A 257 17.75 -4.07 0.32
CA ASN A 257 18.28 -2.77 -0.09
C ASN A 257 17.22 -1.68 -0.10
N GLU A 258 16.00 -1.97 -0.55
CA GLU A 258 14.86 -1.03 -0.51
C GLU A 258 14.59 -0.57 0.93
N TYR A 259 14.42 -1.48 1.88
CA TYR A 259 14.14 -1.12 3.27
C TYR A 259 15.35 -0.52 4.01
N LEU A 260 16.56 -0.70 3.48
CA LEU A 260 17.79 -0.05 3.97
C LEU A 260 18.04 1.32 3.32
N GLY A 261 17.28 1.72 2.28
CA GLY A 261 17.53 2.91 1.49
C GLY A 261 18.84 2.85 0.69
N GLU A 262 19.17 1.67 0.17
CA GLU A 262 20.40 1.37 -0.57
C GLU A 262 20.15 0.73 -1.93
N GLU A 263 19.10 1.18 -2.63
CA GLU A 263 18.64 0.65 -3.91
C GLU A 263 19.72 0.72 -5.01
N ASP A 264 20.65 1.68 -4.94
CA ASP A 264 21.82 1.76 -5.83
C ASP A 264 22.67 0.47 -5.76
N LYS A 265 22.72 -0.23 -4.61
CA LYS A 265 23.42 -1.53 -4.50
C LYS A 265 22.69 -2.66 -5.23
N THR A 266 21.37 -2.58 -5.35
CA THR A 266 20.60 -3.51 -6.19
C THR A 266 20.93 -3.28 -7.66
N LEU A 267 21.11 -2.02 -8.06
CA LEU A 267 21.54 -1.68 -9.42
C LEU A 267 22.96 -2.18 -9.71
N GLU A 268 23.90 -2.04 -8.77
CA GLU A 268 25.26 -2.59 -8.89
C GLU A 268 25.23 -4.12 -9.05
N LEU A 269 24.38 -4.82 -8.29
CA LEU A 269 24.20 -6.26 -8.45
C LEU A 269 23.62 -6.62 -9.82
N TYR A 270 22.60 -5.89 -10.27
CA TYR A 270 22.01 -6.04 -11.60
C TYR A 270 23.07 -5.90 -12.70
N ASP A 271 23.87 -4.83 -12.66
CA ASP A 271 24.92 -4.54 -13.64
C ASP A 271 25.94 -5.67 -13.73
N LYS A 272 26.39 -6.16 -12.56
CA LYS A 272 27.32 -7.26 -12.46
C LYS A 272 26.75 -8.55 -13.04
N LEU A 273 25.53 -8.93 -12.66
CA LEU A 273 24.92 -10.17 -13.16
C LEU A 273 24.56 -10.09 -14.63
N ARG A 274 24.13 -8.94 -15.13
CA ARG A 274 23.89 -8.71 -16.56
C ARG A 274 25.18 -8.90 -17.37
N GLN A 275 26.31 -8.42 -16.86
CA GLN A 275 27.62 -8.57 -17.51
C GLN A 275 28.16 -10.01 -17.45
N GLU A 276 28.07 -10.66 -16.29
CA GLU A 276 28.67 -11.99 -16.07
C GLU A 276 27.76 -13.15 -16.49
N HIS A 277 26.44 -12.99 -16.38
CA HIS A 277 25.42 -14.02 -16.51
C HIS A 277 24.10 -13.50 -17.15
N PRO A 278 24.12 -12.93 -18.37
CA PRO A 278 22.97 -12.23 -18.97
C PRO A 278 21.70 -13.10 -19.12
N ASP A 279 21.86 -14.40 -19.37
CA ASP A 279 20.73 -15.33 -19.57
C ASP A 279 20.10 -15.83 -18.26
N TRP A 280 20.65 -15.44 -17.11
CA TRP A 280 20.19 -15.94 -15.82
C TRP A 280 18.87 -15.26 -15.40
N PRO A 281 17.80 -15.99 -15.04
CA PRO A 281 16.49 -15.39 -14.73
C PRO A 281 16.49 -14.32 -13.63
N ALA A 282 17.50 -14.34 -12.74
CA ALA A 282 17.69 -13.29 -11.74
C ALA A 282 17.95 -11.90 -12.35
N VAL A 283 18.52 -11.82 -13.56
CA VAL A 283 18.79 -10.56 -14.26
C VAL A 283 17.47 -9.86 -14.61
N ASP A 284 16.51 -10.57 -15.22
CA ASP A 284 15.20 -9.98 -15.56
C ASP A 284 14.41 -9.59 -14.31
N MET A 285 14.46 -10.42 -13.27
CA MET A 285 13.85 -10.14 -11.98
C MET A 285 14.44 -8.86 -11.34
N LEU A 286 15.77 -8.74 -11.28
CA LEU A 286 16.42 -7.56 -10.72
C LEU A 286 16.16 -6.31 -11.56
N ARG A 287 16.17 -6.43 -12.89
CA ARG A 287 15.82 -5.35 -13.82
C ARG A 287 14.46 -4.73 -13.48
N ARG A 288 13.45 -5.56 -13.20
CA ARG A 288 12.12 -5.10 -12.76
C ARG A 288 12.18 -4.40 -11.40
N SER A 289 12.95 -4.93 -10.46
CA SER A 289 13.14 -4.32 -9.13
C SER A 289 13.86 -2.97 -9.18
N VAL A 290 14.77 -2.76 -10.14
CA VAL A 290 15.50 -1.50 -10.32
C VAL A 290 14.92 -0.61 -11.43
N PHE A 291 13.70 -0.90 -11.90
CA PHE A 291 13.07 -0.18 -13.02
C PHE A 291 13.09 1.34 -12.82
N ASP A 292 12.63 1.83 -11.66
CA ASP A 292 12.57 3.27 -11.39
C ASP A 292 13.98 3.91 -11.30
N LEU A 293 14.99 3.16 -10.86
CA LEU A 293 16.38 3.63 -10.88
C LEU A 293 16.96 3.69 -12.30
N LEU A 294 16.65 2.69 -13.14
CA LEU A 294 17.04 2.70 -14.56
C LEU A 294 16.40 3.89 -15.28
N MET A 295 15.12 4.16 -15.02
CA MET A 295 14.41 5.35 -15.50
C MET A 295 15.10 6.64 -15.06
N LYS A 296 15.33 6.81 -13.75
CA LYS A 296 15.97 8.01 -13.18
C LYS A 296 17.37 8.26 -13.76
N LYS A 297 18.13 7.19 -14.04
CA LYS A 297 19.46 7.25 -14.66
C LYS A 297 19.43 7.24 -16.19
N LYS A 298 18.25 7.27 -16.81
CA LYS A 298 18.03 7.25 -18.28
C LYS A 298 18.65 6.06 -19.00
N ARG A 299 18.73 4.91 -18.32
CA ARG A 299 19.25 3.63 -18.84
C ARG A 299 18.15 2.86 -19.59
N TYR A 300 17.46 3.54 -20.51
CA TYR A 300 16.23 3.03 -21.14
C TYR A 300 16.46 1.76 -21.99
N ALA A 301 17.61 1.65 -22.66
CA ALA A 301 17.95 0.49 -23.48
C ALA A 301 17.89 -0.84 -22.69
N GLU A 302 18.23 -0.79 -21.41
CA GLU A 302 18.28 -1.97 -20.54
C GLU A 302 16.89 -2.41 -20.10
N ILE A 303 15.91 -1.49 -20.11
CA ILE A 303 14.52 -1.80 -19.80
C ILE A 303 13.86 -2.59 -20.95
N VAL A 304 14.19 -2.24 -22.20
CA VAL A 304 13.60 -2.83 -23.42
C VAL A 304 14.31 -4.10 -23.90
N GLU A 305 15.51 -4.41 -23.39
CA GLU A 305 16.38 -5.49 -23.91
C GLU A 305 15.73 -6.89 -23.85
N SER A 306 14.88 -7.15 -22.85
CA SER A 306 14.21 -8.44 -22.64
C SER A 306 12.69 -8.37 -22.53
N THR A 307 12.10 -7.19 -22.78
CA THR A 307 10.69 -6.92 -22.50
C THR A 307 9.89 -6.70 -23.79
N ASP A 308 8.94 -7.58 -24.07
CA ASP A 308 7.83 -7.27 -24.98
C ASP A 308 6.79 -6.44 -24.21
N ILE A 309 7.03 -5.13 -24.14
CA ILE A 309 6.26 -4.17 -23.35
C ILE A 309 4.78 -4.21 -23.74
N GLU A 310 4.48 -4.25 -25.04
CA GLU A 310 3.11 -4.28 -25.54
C GLU A 310 2.39 -5.57 -25.13
N LYS A 311 3.09 -6.70 -25.16
CA LYS A 311 2.53 -7.96 -24.69
C LYS A 311 2.31 -7.94 -23.18
N GLU A 312 3.23 -7.39 -22.38
CA GLU A 312 3.10 -7.32 -20.92
C GLU A 312 1.90 -6.49 -20.50
N ILE A 313 1.72 -5.31 -21.10
CA ILE A 313 0.54 -4.44 -20.87
C ILE A 313 -0.75 -5.18 -21.26
N ARG A 314 -0.76 -5.83 -22.44
CA ARG A 314 -1.93 -6.59 -22.91
C ARG A 314 -2.29 -7.76 -21.99
N ASP A 315 -1.32 -8.53 -21.55
CA ASP A 315 -1.52 -9.68 -20.67
C ASP A 315 -2.05 -9.22 -19.29
N ARG A 316 -1.63 -8.05 -18.79
CA ARG A 316 -2.19 -7.44 -17.57
C ARG A 316 -3.65 -7.02 -17.77
N LEU A 317 -3.96 -6.30 -18.85
CA LEU A 317 -5.33 -5.89 -19.18
C LEU A 317 -6.27 -7.09 -19.31
N LYS A 318 -5.79 -8.20 -19.90
CA LYS A 318 -6.56 -9.44 -19.99
C LYS A 318 -6.85 -10.06 -18.63
N ARG A 319 -5.82 -10.21 -17.77
CA ARG A 319 -6.01 -10.74 -16.40
C ARG A 319 -6.98 -9.89 -15.58
N LYS A 320 -6.99 -8.58 -15.80
CA LYS A 320 -7.96 -7.66 -15.19
C LYS A 320 -9.38 -7.96 -15.63
N GLU A 321 -9.62 -8.12 -16.92
CA GLU A 321 -10.96 -8.46 -17.44
C GLU A 321 -11.46 -9.78 -16.86
N GLU A 322 -10.57 -10.75 -16.68
CA GLU A 322 -10.87 -12.02 -16.01
C GLU A 322 -11.21 -11.79 -14.52
N MET A 323 -10.45 -10.97 -13.79
CA MET A 323 -10.74 -10.63 -12.38
C MET A 323 -12.05 -9.86 -12.20
N ARG A 324 -12.40 -9.00 -13.16
CA ARG A 324 -13.66 -8.24 -13.19
C ARG A 324 -14.89 -9.14 -13.08
N MET A 325 -14.83 -10.30 -13.72
CA MET A 325 -15.93 -11.29 -13.71
C MET A 325 -16.25 -11.85 -12.32
N PHE A 326 -15.33 -11.72 -11.36
CA PHE A 326 -15.45 -12.25 -10.01
C PHE A 326 -15.69 -11.17 -8.94
N MET A 327 -15.80 -9.89 -9.33
CA MET A 327 -15.95 -8.77 -8.40
C MET A 327 -17.43 -8.39 -8.18
N PRO A 328 -17.88 -8.12 -6.93
CA PRO A 328 -19.18 -7.53 -6.65
C PRO A 328 -19.33 -6.15 -7.31
N LYS A 329 -20.50 -5.85 -7.90
CA LYS A 329 -20.75 -4.63 -8.67
C LYS A 329 -20.46 -3.34 -7.88
N GLU A 330 -20.71 -3.35 -6.58
CA GLU A 330 -20.57 -2.19 -5.70
C GLU A 330 -19.10 -1.81 -5.44
N GLN A 331 -18.16 -2.72 -5.70
CA GLN A 331 -16.72 -2.47 -5.58
C GLN A 331 -16.08 -2.14 -6.93
N LEU A 332 -16.83 -2.33 -8.02
CA LEU A 332 -16.29 -2.31 -9.36
C LEU A 332 -15.90 -0.89 -9.80
N GLU A 333 -16.73 0.12 -9.55
CA GLU A 333 -16.47 1.50 -10.01
C GLU A 333 -15.21 2.12 -9.37
N GLU A 334 -15.05 2.01 -8.05
CA GLU A 334 -13.86 2.52 -7.35
C GLU A 334 -12.60 1.74 -7.74
N PHE A 335 -12.70 0.42 -7.87
CA PHE A 335 -11.61 -0.42 -8.35
C PHE A 335 -11.23 -0.05 -9.79
N GLU A 336 -12.21 0.17 -10.67
CA GLU A 336 -12.01 0.57 -12.05
C GLU A 336 -11.31 1.93 -12.14
N ALA A 337 -11.67 2.91 -11.31
CA ALA A 337 -11.02 4.22 -11.30
C ALA A 337 -9.55 4.16 -10.83
N MET A 338 -9.29 3.50 -9.69
CA MET A 338 -7.93 3.33 -9.17
C MET A 338 -7.05 2.56 -10.16
N ASP A 339 -7.58 1.48 -10.73
CA ASP A 339 -6.83 0.62 -11.63
C ASP A 339 -6.61 1.27 -12.99
N ARG A 340 -7.57 2.05 -13.50
CA ARG A 340 -7.39 2.88 -14.70
C ARG A 340 -6.18 3.80 -14.55
N ARG A 341 -6.11 4.53 -13.43
CA ARG A 341 -5.01 5.44 -13.13
C ARG A 341 -3.66 4.71 -13.06
N MET A 342 -3.60 3.58 -12.36
CA MET A 342 -2.36 2.81 -12.20
C MET A 342 -1.83 2.29 -13.54
N ILE A 343 -2.71 1.79 -14.41
CA ILE A 343 -2.33 1.29 -15.74
C ILE A 343 -1.82 2.43 -16.61
N VAL A 344 -2.49 3.57 -16.60
CA VAL A 344 -2.08 4.76 -17.36
C VAL A 344 -0.71 5.26 -16.87
N GLU A 345 -0.48 5.30 -15.55
CA GLU A 345 0.83 5.63 -14.96
C GLU A 345 1.94 4.68 -15.42
N GLU A 346 1.68 3.38 -15.49
CA GLU A 346 2.62 2.40 -16.00
C GLU A 346 2.89 2.58 -17.51
N ILE A 347 1.85 2.75 -18.31
CA ILE A 347 1.98 2.99 -19.76
C ILE A 347 2.81 4.24 -20.01
N ALA A 348 2.61 5.31 -19.24
CA ALA A 348 3.36 6.55 -19.40
C ALA A 348 4.86 6.37 -19.09
N LYS A 349 5.22 5.57 -18.08
CA LYS A 349 6.63 5.20 -17.83
C LYS A 349 7.23 4.46 -19.02
N TYR A 350 6.54 3.47 -19.57
CA TYR A 350 7.03 2.74 -20.75
C TYR A 350 7.05 3.60 -22.03
N TYR A 351 6.13 4.55 -22.16
CA TYR A 351 6.16 5.57 -23.20
C TYR A 351 7.46 6.39 -23.15
N GLU A 352 7.86 6.87 -21.97
CA GLU A 352 9.16 7.54 -21.79
C GLU A 352 10.34 6.64 -22.19
N VAL A 353 10.31 5.36 -21.81
CA VAL A 353 11.36 4.38 -22.18
C VAL A 353 11.50 4.28 -23.69
N LEU A 354 10.39 4.04 -24.40
CA LEU A 354 10.38 3.87 -25.86
C LEU A 354 10.83 5.15 -26.57
N MET A 355 10.38 6.32 -26.09
CA MET A 355 10.87 7.62 -26.55
C MET A 355 12.39 7.74 -26.37
N GLY A 356 12.90 7.37 -25.19
CA GLY A 356 14.32 7.46 -24.86
C GLY A 356 15.24 6.59 -25.71
N VAL A 357 14.75 5.43 -26.18
CA VAL A 357 15.46 4.54 -27.12
C VAL A 357 15.14 4.83 -28.59
N GLU A 358 14.43 5.92 -28.87
CA GLU A 358 14.02 6.37 -30.21
C GLU A 358 13.07 5.40 -30.95
N ASP A 359 12.38 4.50 -30.25
CA ASP A 359 11.24 3.76 -30.81
C ASP A 359 9.97 4.62 -30.76
N LEU A 360 9.94 5.63 -31.62
CA LEU A 360 8.84 6.60 -31.68
C LEU A 360 7.51 5.95 -32.14
N THR A 361 7.60 4.84 -32.87
CA THR A 361 6.40 4.15 -33.35
C THR A 361 5.76 3.34 -32.22
N GLY A 362 6.56 2.62 -31.43
CA GLY A 362 6.09 1.96 -30.22
C GLY A 362 5.59 2.94 -29.18
N ALA A 363 6.30 4.05 -28.97
CA ALA A 363 5.85 5.12 -28.07
C ALA A 363 4.47 5.67 -28.47
N ALA A 364 4.25 5.95 -29.75
CA ALA A 364 2.95 6.42 -30.22
C ALA A 364 1.82 5.41 -29.96
N ARG A 365 2.06 4.11 -30.20
CA ARG A 365 1.07 3.06 -29.91
C ARG A 365 0.72 2.98 -28.42
N LEU A 366 1.70 3.13 -27.53
CA LEU A 366 1.45 3.15 -26.09
C LEU A 366 0.65 4.38 -25.66
N ALA A 367 0.96 5.55 -26.22
CA ALA A 367 0.18 6.76 -25.94
C ALA A 367 -1.28 6.61 -26.38
N ASP A 368 -1.53 6.04 -27.57
CA ASP A 368 -2.89 5.76 -28.04
C ASP A 368 -3.61 4.79 -27.09
N GLN A 369 -2.94 3.73 -26.62
CA GLN A 369 -3.51 2.78 -25.65
C GLN A 369 -3.85 3.43 -24.31
N ALA A 370 -2.99 4.32 -23.78
CA ALA A 370 -3.29 5.05 -22.55
C ALA A 370 -4.57 5.89 -22.70
N LEU A 371 -4.76 6.53 -23.86
CA LEU A 371 -5.89 7.41 -24.13
C LEU A 371 -7.18 6.66 -24.47
N GLU A 372 -7.08 5.44 -25.02
CA GLU A 372 -8.21 4.52 -25.10
C GLU A 372 -8.71 4.09 -23.72
N ILE A 373 -7.80 4.00 -22.74
CA ILE A 373 -8.11 3.65 -21.36
C ILE A 373 -8.65 4.85 -20.59
N ASP A 374 -8.07 6.03 -20.75
CA ASP A 374 -8.47 7.28 -20.11
C ASP A 374 -8.10 8.50 -20.96
N ASP A 375 -9.10 9.20 -21.50
CA ASP A 375 -8.91 10.43 -22.29
C ASP A 375 -9.04 11.71 -21.44
N SER A 376 -8.80 11.58 -20.13
CA SER A 376 -8.78 12.68 -19.17
C SER A 376 -7.61 13.65 -19.38
N GLU A 377 -7.78 14.90 -18.95
CA GLU A 377 -6.72 15.92 -18.97
C GLU A 377 -5.50 15.48 -18.16
N GLU A 378 -5.72 14.74 -17.07
CA GLU A 378 -4.67 14.16 -16.23
C GLU A 378 -3.79 13.17 -17.01
N THR A 379 -4.39 12.28 -17.79
CA THR A 379 -3.65 11.30 -18.62
C THR A 379 -2.83 11.99 -19.70
N TYR A 380 -3.44 12.98 -20.34
CA TYR A 380 -2.79 13.84 -21.32
C TYR A 380 -1.56 14.56 -20.76
N ASN A 381 -1.68 15.16 -19.57
CA ASN A 381 -0.58 15.83 -18.89
C ASN A 381 0.54 14.86 -18.49
N LEU A 382 0.17 13.67 -18.03
CA LEU A 382 1.12 12.63 -17.65
C LEU A 382 1.95 12.12 -18.85
N LEU A 383 1.32 11.89 -20.00
CA LEU A 383 2.04 11.51 -21.23
C LEU A 383 2.99 12.62 -21.68
N ALA A 384 2.56 13.89 -21.65
CA ALA A 384 3.41 15.03 -21.98
C ALA A 384 4.62 15.11 -21.04
N TRP A 385 4.42 14.87 -19.74
CA TRP A 385 5.48 14.84 -18.73
C TRP A 385 6.54 13.76 -19.04
N HIS A 386 6.10 12.52 -19.23
CA HIS A 386 6.99 11.40 -19.56
C HIS A 386 7.69 11.58 -20.92
N GLY A 387 7.01 12.20 -21.89
CA GLY A 387 7.60 12.59 -23.17
C GLY A 387 8.74 13.61 -22.99
N TYR A 388 8.53 14.62 -22.17
CA TYR A 388 9.56 15.60 -21.83
C TYR A 388 10.76 14.97 -21.10
N LEU A 389 10.52 14.08 -20.12
CA LEU A 389 11.58 13.41 -19.36
C LEU A 389 12.53 12.59 -20.24
N SER A 390 12.02 12.00 -21.33
CA SER A 390 12.81 11.26 -22.30
C SER A 390 13.92 12.12 -22.95
N GLY A 391 13.76 13.45 -22.99
CA GLY A 391 14.67 14.38 -23.65
C GLY A 391 14.59 14.36 -25.18
N LYS A 392 13.53 13.77 -25.76
CA LYS A 392 13.27 13.70 -27.20
C LYS A 392 12.05 14.54 -27.59
N PRO A 393 11.97 15.05 -28.84
CA PRO A 393 10.78 15.75 -29.32
C PRO A 393 9.56 14.82 -29.31
N ILE A 394 8.40 15.29 -28.83
CA ILE A 394 7.15 14.52 -28.88
C ILE A 394 6.79 14.24 -30.35
N PRO A 395 6.47 13.00 -30.76
CA PRO A 395 6.29 12.67 -32.16
C PRO A 395 4.97 13.25 -32.71
N ALA A 396 5.02 13.76 -33.96
CA ALA A 396 3.88 14.42 -34.62
C ALA A 396 2.67 13.49 -34.87
N ASN A 397 2.86 12.17 -34.84
CA ASN A 397 1.81 11.16 -34.95
C ASN A 397 1.10 10.89 -33.62
N VAL A 398 1.58 11.41 -32.49
CA VAL A 398 0.85 11.39 -31.21
C VAL A 398 -0.07 12.61 -31.16
N THR A 399 -0.97 12.71 -32.15
CA THR A 399 -1.81 13.89 -32.42
C THR A 399 -2.56 14.37 -31.19
N GLN A 400 -2.91 13.44 -30.30
CA GLN A 400 -3.63 13.69 -29.07
C GLN A 400 -2.71 14.09 -27.90
N ALA A 401 -1.49 13.54 -27.75
CA ALA A 401 -0.51 14.07 -26.79
C ALA A 401 0.07 15.43 -27.24
N GLN A 402 0.16 15.66 -28.54
CA GLN A 402 0.48 16.96 -29.10
C GLN A 402 -0.67 17.95 -28.86
N LYS A 403 -1.91 17.53 -29.07
CA LYS A 403 -3.10 18.31 -28.69
C LYS A 403 -3.17 18.55 -27.19
N ALA A 404 -2.71 17.62 -26.34
CA ALA A 404 -2.58 17.82 -24.90
C ALA A 404 -1.46 18.78 -24.52
N PHE A 405 -0.29 18.67 -25.16
CA PHE A 405 0.79 19.62 -24.99
C PHE A 405 0.36 21.02 -25.47
N GLU A 406 -0.46 21.11 -26.53
CA GLU A 406 -1.07 22.33 -27.03
C GLU A 406 -2.20 22.84 -26.09
N MET A 407 -3.06 21.96 -25.56
CA MET A 407 -4.16 22.29 -24.62
C MET A 407 -3.66 22.68 -23.22
N SER A 408 -2.63 22.00 -22.70
CA SER A 408 -1.90 22.38 -21.47
C SER A 408 -1.10 23.68 -21.67
N ASN A 409 -0.68 23.98 -22.90
CA ASN A 409 -0.16 25.28 -23.28
C ASN A 409 -1.24 26.38 -23.40
N GLU A 410 -2.52 26.00 -23.48
CA GLU A 410 -3.69 26.90 -23.60
C GLU A 410 -4.49 27.05 -22.30
N SER A 411 -4.39 26.11 -21.34
CA SER A 411 -5.32 26.02 -20.21
C SER A 411 -4.63 26.10 -18.83
N SER A 412 -4.66 27.31 -18.26
CA SER A 412 -4.42 27.68 -16.84
C SER A 412 -2.97 27.87 -16.35
N ALA A 413 -2.77 28.92 -15.55
CA ALA A 413 -1.50 29.24 -14.89
C ALA A 413 -1.07 28.20 -13.83
N ALA A 414 -1.96 27.32 -13.36
CA ALA A 414 -1.65 26.22 -12.44
C ALA A 414 -0.70 25.17 -13.08
N ILE A 415 -0.81 24.98 -14.40
CA ILE A 415 0.08 24.11 -15.16
C ILE A 415 1.48 24.74 -15.27
N LEU A 416 1.54 26.06 -15.46
CA LEU A 416 2.81 26.79 -15.50
C LEU A 416 3.52 26.76 -14.13
N ASP A 417 2.78 26.92 -13.03
CA ASP A 417 3.31 26.76 -11.66
C ASP A 417 3.88 25.34 -11.43
N THR A 418 3.18 24.31 -11.88
CA THR A 418 3.63 22.92 -11.78
C THR A 418 4.91 22.68 -12.60
N LEU A 419 4.95 23.12 -13.85
CA LEU A 419 6.12 22.99 -14.73
C LEU A 419 7.34 23.76 -14.22
N VAL A 420 7.14 24.92 -13.62
CA VAL A 420 8.22 25.78 -13.11
C VAL A 420 8.79 25.22 -11.80
N ARG A 421 7.94 24.77 -10.86
CA ARG A 421 8.39 24.06 -9.64
C ARG A 421 9.19 22.80 -9.96
N VAL A 422 8.84 22.14 -11.05
CA VAL A 422 9.54 20.94 -11.54
C VAL A 422 10.89 21.28 -12.17
N LEU A 423 10.98 22.37 -12.95
CA LEU A 423 12.26 22.83 -13.50
C LEU A 423 13.21 23.31 -12.40
N ASP A 424 12.68 23.93 -11.34
CA ASP A 424 13.44 24.29 -10.15
C ASP A 424 13.95 23.06 -9.38
N ALA A 425 13.10 22.05 -9.16
CA ALA A 425 13.50 20.78 -8.53
C ALA A 425 14.58 20.00 -9.31
N LEU A 426 14.83 20.35 -10.58
CA LEU A 426 15.84 19.77 -11.46
C LEU A 426 17.08 20.67 -11.64
N ASP A 427 17.23 21.74 -10.85
CA ASP A 427 18.31 22.75 -10.99
C ASP A 427 18.35 23.43 -12.38
N LYS A 428 17.20 23.49 -13.07
CA LYS A 428 17.03 24.11 -14.40
C LYS A 428 16.33 25.47 -14.31
N THR A 429 16.79 26.31 -13.38
CA THR A 429 16.20 27.63 -13.11
C THR A 429 16.21 28.54 -14.34
N LYS A 430 17.23 28.43 -15.22
CA LYS A 430 17.32 29.24 -16.44
C LYS A 430 16.21 28.90 -17.44
N GLU A 431 15.98 27.61 -17.68
CA GLU A 431 14.92 27.12 -18.55
C GLU A 431 13.54 27.42 -17.96
N ALA A 432 13.40 27.37 -16.63
CA ALA A 432 12.19 27.81 -15.92
C ALA A 432 11.90 29.30 -16.20
N CYS A 433 12.90 30.16 -16.08
CA CYS A 433 12.77 31.59 -16.35
C CYS A 433 12.46 31.92 -17.82
N GLU A 434 13.08 31.21 -18.76
CA GLU A 434 12.80 31.34 -20.19
C GLU A 434 11.36 30.94 -20.52
N LEU A 435 10.87 29.85 -19.90
CA LEU A 435 9.49 29.38 -20.05
C LEU A 435 8.48 30.39 -19.48
N LEU A 436 8.71 30.88 -18.26
CA LEU A 436 7.89 31.90 -17.60
C LEU A 436 7.79 33.17 -18.46
N SER A 437 8.93 33.68 -18.94
CA SER A 437 9.03 34.92 -19.72
C SER A 437 8.37 34.81 -21.10
N ALA A 438 8.52 33.67 -21.77
CA ALA A 438 7.89 33.42 -23.07
C ALA A 438 6.36 33.34 -22.97
N LYS A 439 5.83 33.08 -21.77
CA LYS A 439 4.42 32.79 -21.51
C LYS A 439 3.66 33.94 -20.87
N GLU A 440 4.32 34.83 -20.13
CA GLU A 440 3.72 36.06 -19.58
C GLU A 440 2.95 36.88 -20.64
N ALA A 441 3.46 36.92 -21.88
CA ALA A 441 2.85 37.66 -22.97
C ALA A 441 1.54 37.03 -23.55
N LYS A 442 1.24 35.77 -23.22
CA LYS A 442 0.14 35.00 -23.83
C LYS A 442 -1.10 34.84 -22.95
N PHE A 443 -1.01 35.08 -21.65
CA PHE A 443 -2.16 34.96 -20.75
C PHE A 443 -2.95 36.28 -20.68
N GLU A 444 -4.26 36.19 -20.90
CA GLU A 444 -5.16 37.37 -20.91
C GLU A 444 -5.76 37.66 -19.52
N SER A 445 -5.83 36.69 -18.62
CA SER A 445 -6.42 36.87 -17.29
C SER A 445 -5.45 37.52 -16.30
N GLU A 446 -5.98 38.43 -15.47
CA GLU A 446 -5.21 39.17 -14.48
C GLU A 446 -4.74 38.28 -13.32
N SER A 447 -5.51 37.23 -12.99
CA SER A 447 -5.14 36.22 -11.99
C SER A 447 -3.99 35.32 -12.46
N ASP A 448 -3.97 34.93 -13.74
CA ASP A 448 -2.91 34.11 -14.30
C ASP A 448 -1.59 34.89 -14.36
N ARG A 449 -1.64 36.18 -14.75
CA ARG A 449 -0.46 37.06 -14.73
C ARG A 449 0.09 37.26 -13.32
N ALA A 450 -0.78 37.34 -12.31
CA ALA A 450 -0.37 37.48 -10.92
C ALA A 450 0.37 36.22 -10.41
N LEU A 451 -0.12 35.02 -10.76
CA LEU A 451 0.53 33.76 -10.39
C LEU A 451 1.90 33.61 -11.08
N ILE A 452 2.00 33.96 -12.37
CA ILE A 452 3.26 33.92 -13.13
C ILE A 452 4.30 34.87 -12.54
N LYS A 453 3.89 36.09 -12.16
CA LYS A 453 4.78 37.04 -11.48
C LYS A 453 5.23 36.56 -10.10
N SER A 454 4.35 35.90 -9.36
CA SER A 454 4.71 35.26 -8.09
C SER A 454 5.78 34.19 -8.31
N CYS A 455 5.61 33.35 -9.33
CA CYS A 455 6.60 32.34 -9.69
C CYS A 455 7.93 32.98 -10.09
N GLN A 456 7.92 33.99 -10.98
CA GLN A 456 9.15 34.71 -11.36
C GLN A 456 9.90 35.24 -10.13
N GLN A 457 9.18 35.84 -9.17
CA GLN A 457 9.77 36.31 -7.91
C GLN A 457 10.35 35.19 -7.05
N ASP A 458 9.63 34.07 -6.91
CA ASP A 458 10.07 32.91 -6.12
C ASP A 458 11.33 32.26 -6.71
N PHE A 459 11.49 32.28 -8.04
CA PHE A 459 12.61 31.67 -8.75
C PHE A 459 13.73 32.66 -9.17
N GLY A 460 13.60 33.94 -8.84
CA GLY A 460 14.62 34.97 -9.16
C GLY A 460 14.76 35.28 -10.65
N CYS A 461 13.69 35.05 -11.42
CA CYS A 461 13.48 35.58 -12.76
C CYS A 461 12.95 37.03 -12.64
#